data_AF-A0A962R6U9-F1
#
_entry.id   AF-A0A962R6U9-F1
#
_cell.length_a   1.000
_cell.length_b   1.000
_cell.length_c   1.000
_cell.angle_alpha   90.00
_cell.angle_beta   90.00
_cell.angle_gamma   90.00
#
_symmetry.space_group_name_H-M   'P 1'
#
loop_
_entity.id
_entity.type
_entity.pdbx_description
1 polymer ?
#
loop_
_entity_poly.entity_id
_entity_poly.type
_entity_poly.pdbx_seq_one_letter_code
_entity_poly.pdbx_strand_id
1 'polypeptide(L)'
;MDDDRKTYQRRYRQGYKGQAKRVNLTLSLAEHRAFARAANKEQKKLASYIKELAIAGLDAQAHIPEALQAELKTLRFAVLNIANNVNQIAHRSNTLRELSQSEENNLLGYLKQLDDVVRRYTAGRILSHPDDHDH
;
A
#
# COMPACT_ATOMS: atom_id res chain seq x y z
N MET A 1 42.36 -20.20 16.55
CA MET A 1 41.34 -19.13 16.56
C MET A 1 40.88 -18.74 15.15
N ASP A 2 41.77 -18.63 14.14
CA ASP A 2 41.34 -18.35 12.74
C ASP A 2 40.73 -19.56 12.00
N ASP A 3 41.13 -20.78 12.35
CA ASP A 3 40.71 -22.00 11.65
C ASP A 3 39.22 -22.34 11.88
N ASP A 4 38.68 -21.99 13.06
CA ASP A 4 37.27 -22.16 13.41
C ASP A 4 36.35 -21.22 12.63
N ARG A 5 36.81 -19.98 12.36
CA ARG A 5 36.04 -19.00 11.59
C ARG A 5 35.94 -19.41 10.12
N LYS A 6 37.02 -19.97 9.56
CA LYS A 6 37.11 -20.42 8.17
C LYS A 6 36.27 -21.67 7.92
N THR A 7 36.31 -22.63 8.85
CA THR A 7 35.47 -23.84 8.82
C THR A 7 33.99 -23.54 9.05
N TYR A 8 33.66 -22.64 9.98
CA TYR A 8 32.28 -22.16 10.20
C TYR A 8 31.70 -21.49 8.94
N GLN A 9 32.43 -20.56 8.32
CA GLN A 9 31.98 -19.91 7.08
C GLN A 9 31.81 -20.90 5.92
N ARG A 10 32.67 -21.92 5.82
CA ARG A 10 32.54 -22.98 4.81
C ARG A 10 31.28 -23.81 5.03
N ARG A 11 31.00 -24.24 6.26
CA ARG A 11 29.77 -25.00 6.60
C ARG A 11 28.50 -24.17 6.41
N TYR A 12 28.50 -22.90 6.81
CA TYR A 12 27.38 -21.98 6.60
C TYR A 12 27.08 -21.81 5.10
N ARG A 13 28.11 -21.59 4.28
CA ARG A 13 27.96 -21.48 2.82
C ARG A 13 27.46 -22.79 2.19
N GLN A 14 27.86 -23.96 2.72
CA GLN A 14 27.39 -25.25 2.23
C GLN A 14 25.91 -25.48 2.53
N GLY A 15 25.42 -25.15 3.73
CA GLY A 15 23.99 -25.21 4.05
C GLY A 15 23.13 -24.24 3.23
N TYR A 16 23.65 -23.02 2.98
CA TYR A 16 22.94 -21.99 2.23
C TYR A 16 22.72 -22.34 0.75
N LYS A 17 23.59 -23.16 0.14
CA LYS A 17 23.48 -23.59 -1.28
C LYS A 17 22.26 -24.47 -1.58
N GLY A 18 21.75 -25.18 -0.57
CA GLY A 18 20.54 -25.99 -0.66
C GLY A 18 19.25 -25.18 -0.52
N GLN A 19 19.29 -24.07 0.22
CA GLN A 19 18.09 -23.30 0.60
C GLN A 19 17.92 -22.00 -0.19
N ALA A 20 18.99 -21.44 -0.76
CA ALA A 20 18.96 -20.19 -1.49
C ALA A 20 19.60 -20.34 -2.88
N LYS A 21 18.88 -19.90 -3.92
CA LYS A 21 19.40 -19.76 -5.28
C LYS A 21 19.59 -18.28 -5.59
N ARG A 22 20.73 -17.95 -6.19
CA ARG A 22 21.01 -16.60 -6.68
C ARG A 22 20.53 -16.50 -8.12
N VAL A 23 19.75 -15.47 -8.40
CA VAL A 23 19.36 -15.06 -9.74
C VAL A 23 20.07 -13.75 -10.06
N ASN A 24 20.70 -13.66 -11.23
CA ASN A 24 21.31 -12.42 -11.71
C ASN A 24 20.37 -11.80 -12.73
N LEU A 25 20.00 -10.54 -12.52
CA LEU A 25 19.18 -9.76 -13.44
C LEU A 25 20.01 -8.60 -13.96
N THR A 26 19.95 -8.36 -15.27
CA THR A 26 20.57 -7.20 -15.90
C THR A 26 19.47 -6.19 -16.15
N LEU A 27 19.62 -5.00 -15.58
CA LEU A 27 18.72 -3.87 -15.79
C LEU A 27 19.41 -2.84 -16.67
N SER A 28 18.66 -2.21 -17.55
CA SER A 28 19.09 -0.97 -18.19
C SER A 28 19.32 0.11 -17.14
N LEU A 29 20.06 1.15 -17.51
CA LEU A 29 20.33 2.29 -16.63
C LEU A 29 19.03 2.99 -16.17
N ALA A 30 18.02 3.05 -17.05
CA ALA A 30 16.72 3.65 -16.78
C ALA A 30 15.93 2.83 -15.76
N GLU A 31 15.84 1.51 -15.96
CA GLU A 31 15.17 0.59 -15.04
C GLU A 31 15.84 0.60 -13.65
N HIS A 32 17.17 0.54 -13.60
CA HIS A 32 17.90 0.60 -12.34
C HIS A 32 17.59 1.90 -11.57
N ARG A 33 17.59 3.06 -12.25
CA ARG A 33 17.24 4.35 -11.63
C ARG A 33 15.79 4.37 -11.15
N ALA A 34 14.86 3.81 -11.90
CA ALA A 34 13.46 3.73 -11.51
C ALA A 34 13.27 2.91 -10.22
N PHE A 35 13.81 1.68 -10.18
CA PHE A 35 13.72 0.83 -8.99
C PHE A 35 14.49 1.40 -7.80
N ALA A 36 15.66 2.02 -8.00
CA ALA A 36 16.41 2.66 -6.92
C ALA A 36 15.63 3.80 -6.27
N ARG A 37 14.96 4.64 -7.07
CA ARG A 37 14.11 5.72 -6.56
C ARG A 37 12.93 5.17 -5.75
N ALA A 38 12.26 4.14 -6.26
CA ALA A 38 11.12 3.53 -5.58
C ALA A 38 11.55 2.85 -4.25
N ALA A 39 12.63 2.08 -4.27
CA ALA A 39 13.18 1.44 -3.09
C ALA A 39 13.58 2.45 -2.00
N ASN A 40 14.18 3.58 -2.39
CA ASN A 40 14.55 4.65 -1.45
C ASN A 40 13.32 5.32 -0.80
N LYS A 41 12.22 5.52 -1.54
CA LYS A 41 10.97 6.06 -0.99
C LYS A 41 10.41 5.16 0.11
N GLU A 42 10.55 3.85 -0.05
CA GLU A 42 10.15 2.84 0.94
C GLU A 42 11.25 2.50 1.97
N GLN A 43 12.39 3.21 1.95
CA GLN A 43 13.54 2.96 2.84
C GLN A 43 14.07 1.52 2.77
N LYS A 44 13.94 0.86 1.61
CA LYS A 44 14.35 -0.52 1.37
C LYS A 44 15.62 -0.59 0.52
N LYS A 45 16.37 -1.69 0.68
CA LYS A 45 17.47 -2.03 -0.23
C LYS A 45 16.91 -2.46 -1.57
N LEU A 46 17.52 -1.99 -2.67
CA LEU A 46 17.10 -2.25 -4.05
C LEU A 46 16.81 -3.74 -4.33
N ALA A 47 17.74 -4.63 -4.00
CA ALA A 47 17.58 -6.06 -4.26
C ALA A 47 16.43 -6.69 -3.45
N SER A 48 16.21 -6.24 -2.20
CA SER A 48 15.08 -6.70 -1.38
C SER A 48 13.76 -6.22 -1.97
N TYR A 49 13.71 -4.95 -2.37
CA TYR A 49 12.53 -4.34 -2.98
C TYR A 49 12.12 -5.04 -4.28
N ILE A 50 13.08 -5.29 -5.18
CA ILE A 50 12.82 -6.02 -6.44
C ILE A 50 12.33 -7.44 -6.15
N LYS A 51 12.89 -8.12 -5.14
CA LYS A 51 12.45 -9.46 -4.74
C LYS A 51 11.01 -9.46 -4.22
N GLU A 52 10.65 -8.50 -3.37
CA GLU A 52 9.28 -8.35 -2.85
C GLU A 52 8.28 -8.10 -3.98
N LEU A 53 8.61 -7.21 -4.91
CA LEU A 53 7.77 -6.96 -6.10
C LEU A 53 7.60 -8.22 -6.96
N ALA A 54 8.69 -8.96 -7.21
CA ALA A 54 8.64 -10.17 -8.01
C ALA A 54 7.80 -11.28 -7.36
N ILE A 55 7.89 -11.44 -6.03
CA ILE A 55 7.06 -12.40 -5.28
C ILE A 55 5.59 -11.97 -5.29
N ALA A 56 5.30 -10.70 -5.02
CA ALA A 56 3.94 -10.17 -5.07
C ALA A 56 3.29 -10.37 -6.45
N GLY A 57 4.05 -10.12 -7.53
CA GLY A 57 3.61 -10.39 -8.90
C GLY A 57 3.33 -11.86 -9.20
N LEU A 58 4.07 -12.79 -8.58
CA LEU A 58 3.83 -14.23 -8.70
C LEU A 58 2.57 -14.68 -7.95
N ASP A 59 2.33 -14.11 -6.77
CA ASP A 59 1.19 -14.47 -5.91
C ASP A 59 -0.14 -13.81 -6.36
N ALA A 60 -0.14 -13.09 -7.50
CA ALA A 60 -1.24 -12.24 -7.97
C ALA A 60 -1.75 -11.23 -6.92
N GLN A 61 -0.97 -11.01 -5.87
CA GLN A 61 -1.21 -9.98 -4.88
C GLN A 61 -0.51 -8.72 -5.39
N ALA A 62 -1.29 -7.70 -5.76
CA ALA A 62 -0.71 -6.41 -6.07
C ALA A 62 0.20 -5.98 -4.91
N HIS A 63 1.48 -5.70 -5.18
CA HIS A 63 2.31 -5.03 -4.19
C HIS A 63 1.74 -3.63 -3.98
N ILE A 64 1.03 -3.45 -2.87
CA ILE A 64 0.47 -2.15 -2.49
C ILE A 64 1.53 -1.43 -1.68
N PRO A 65 2.08 -0.29 -2.15
CA PRO A 65 3.02 0.50 -1.37
C PRO A 65 2.41 0.89 -0.02
N GLU A 66 3.23 0.94 1.03
CA GLU A 66 2.75 1.15 2.41
C GLU A 66 1.93 2.44 2.58
N ALA A 67 2.32 3.52 1.89
CA ALA A 67 1.55 4.77 1.86
C ALA A 67 0.13 4.56 1.31
N LEU A 68 -0.01 3.79 0.23
CA LEU A 68 -1.30 3.46 -0.37
C LEU A 68 -2.13 2.56 0.54
N GLN A 69 -1.49 1.65 1.26
CA GLN A 69 -2.17 0.80 2.24
C GLN A 69 -2.73 1.64 3.42
N ALA A 70 -1.99 2.64 3.89
CA ALA A 70 -2.45 3.58 4.92
C ALA A 70 -3.63 4.45 4.45
N GLU A 71 -3.60 4.92 3.21
CA GLU A 71 -4.71 5.66 2.59
C GLU A 71 -5.97 4.79 2.44
N LEU A 72 -5.83 3.56 1.93
CA LEU A 72 -6.94 2.61 1.81
C LEU A 72 -7.56 2.25 3.17
N LYS A 73 -6.72 2.11 4.20
CA LYS A 73 -7.18 1.90 5.58
C LYS A 73 -7.99 3.10 6.08
N THR A 74 -7.54 4.32 5.79
CA THR A 74 -8.26 5.56 6.13
C THR A 74 -9.62 5.61 5.43
N LEU A 75 -9.67 5.31 4.13
CA LEU A 75 -10.93 5.23 3.36
C LEU A 75 -11.89 4.20 3.96
N ARG A 76 -11.40 2.99 4.27
CA ARG A 76 -12.21 1.94 4.91
C ARG A 76 -12.83 2.42 6.22
N PHE A 77 -12.07 3.12 7.07
CA PHE A 77 -12.62 3.66 8.32
C PHE A 77 -13.68 4.74 8.10
N ALA A 78 -13.49 5.63 7.13
CA ALA A 78 -14.49 6.64 6.77
C ALA A 78 -15.83 5.98 6.35
N VAL A 79 -15.76 4.94 5.50
CA VAL A 79 -16.93 4.16 5.08
C VAL A 79 -17.62 3.47 6.26
N LEU A 80 -16.85 2.84 7.15
CA LEU A 80 -17.41 2.17 8.34
C LEU A 80 -18.08 3.17 9.29
N ASN A 81 -17.50 4.35 9.46
CA ASN A 81 -18.11 5.41 10.29
C ASN A 81 -19.45 5.86 9.68
N ILE A 82 -19.52 6.09 8.38
CA ILE A 82 -20.77 6.41 7.70
C ILE A 82 -21.80 5.30 7.88
N ALA A 83 -21.42 4.05 7.64
CA ALA A 83 -22.32 2.91 7.78
C ALA A 83 -22.89 2.83 9.21
N ASN A 84 -22.04 3.01 10.23
CA ASN A 84 -22.47 3.05 11.62
C ASN A 84 -23.43 4.21 11.90
N ASN A 85 -23.15 5.41 11.37
CA ASN A 85 -23.99 6.58 11.60
C ASN A 85 -25.33 6.49 10.87
N VAL A 86 -25.33 6.00 9.62
CA VAL A 86 -26.56 5.70 8.88
C VAL A 86 -27.38 4.65 9.62
N ASN A 87 -26.75 3.62 10.18
CA ASN A 87 -27.45 2.58 10.93
C ASN A 87 -28.06 3.14 12.24
N GLN A 88 -27.35 4.04 12.93
CA GLN A 88 -27.89 4.72 14.12
C GLN A 88 -29.07 5.64 13.78
N ILE A 89 -28.98 6.38 12.68
CA ILE A 89 -30.06 7.23 12.17
C ILE A 89 -31.26 6.37 11.78
N ALA A 90 -31.06 5.28 11.04
CA ALA A 90 -32.14 4.38 10.65
C ALA A 90 -32.82 3.78 11.88
N HIS A 91 -32.06 3.33 12.87
CA HIS A 91 -32.61 2.78 14.11
C HIS A 91 -33.39 3.85 14.90
N ARG A 92 -32.88 5.07 15.01
CA ARG A 92 -33.56 6.18 15.71
C ARG A 92 -34.78 6.69 14.97
N SER A 93 -34.69 6.87 13.65
CA SER A 93 -35.82 7.25 12.78
C SER A 93 -36.93 6.21 12.83
N ASN A 94 -36.60 4.92 12.89
CA ASN A 94 -37.59 3.86 13.08
C ASN A 94 -38.22 3.88 14.49
N THR A 95 -37.49 4.40 15.49
CA THR A 95 -37.96 4.53 16.88
C THR A 95 -38.77 5.81 17.13
N LEU A 96 -38.45 6.90 16.44
CA LEU A 96 -38.99 8.26 16.66
C LEU A 96 -39.88 8.78 15.51
N ARG A 97 -39.99 8.04 14.40
CA ARG A 97 -40.75 8.37 13.16
C ARG A 97 -40.39 9.66 12.44
N GLU A 98 -39.45 10.46 12.95
CA GLU A 98 -38.88 11.64 12.29
C GLU A 98 -37.36 11.71 12.48
N LEU A 99 -36.68 12.34 11.53
CA LEU A 99 -35.26 12.65 11.54
C LEU A 99 -35.07 14.05 12.14
N SER A 100 -34.27 14.19 13.20
CA SER A 100 -33.97 15.52 13.73
C SER A 100 -33.00 16.28 12.84
N GLN A 101 -33.09 17.61 12.83
CA GLN A 101 -32.18 18.48 12.07
C GLN A 101 -30.70 18.27 12.43
N SER A 102 -30.42 17.85 13.68
CA SER A 102 -29.06 17.51 14.12
C SER A 102 -28.50 16.23 13.49
N GLU A 103 -29.36 15.24 13.25
CA GLU A 103 -28.99 13.96 12.65
C GLU A 103 -28.73 14.13 11.15
N GLU A 104 -29.53 14.96 10.49
CA GLU A 104 -29.33 15.33 9.08
C GLU A 104 -28.00 16.07 8.88
N ASN A 105 -27.70 17.05 9.73
CA ASN A 105 -26.42 17.77 9.69
C ASN A 105 -25.21 16.85 9.95
N ASN A 106 -25.34 15.89 10.86
CA ASN A 106 -24.29 14.91 11.11
C ASN A 106 -24.05 14.01 9.88
N LEU A 107 -25.12 13.50 9.27
CA LEU A 107 -25.04 12.68 8.07
C LEU A 107 -24.36 13.43 6.91
N LEU A 108 -24.76 14.68 6.67
CA LEU A 108 -24.14 15.55 5.67
C LEU A 108 -22.66 15.79 5.96
N GLY A 109 -22.29 15.98 7.23
CA GLY A 109 -20.89 16.10 7.65
C GLY A 109 -20.05 14.87 7.28
N TYR A 110 -20.57 13.67 7.52
CA TYR A 110 -19.86 12.43 7.17
C TYR A 110 -19.79 12.17 5.67
N LEU A 111 -20.85 12.49 4.92
CA LEU A 111 -20.83 12.43 3.45
C LEU A 111 -19.76 13.36 2.87
N LYS A 112 -19.63 14.56 3.42
CA LYS A 112 -18.57 15.51 3.03
C LYS A 112 -17.17 14.97 3.34
N GLN A 113 -16.97 14.37 4.52
CA GLN A 113 -15.69 13.75 4.88
C GLN A 113 -15.31 12.61 3.90
N LEU A 114 -16.28 11.81 3.45
CA LEU A 114 -16.03 10.77 2.45
C LEU A 114 -15.68 11.37 1.09
N ASP A 115 -16.44 12.37 0.63
CA ASP A 115 -16.16 13.07 -0.62
C ASP A 115 -14.74 13.64 -0.62
N ASP A 116 -14.30 14.25 0.50
CA ASP A 116 -12.94 14.77 0.66
C ASP A 116 -11.86 13.67 0.62
N VAL A 117 -12.13 12.48 1.18
CA VAL A 117 -11.19 11.34 1.11
C VAL A 117 -11.14 10.77 -0.31
N VAL A 118 -12.29 10.60 -0.97
CA VAL A 118 -12.39 10.08 -2.34
C VAL A 118 -11.76 11.05 -3.34
N ARG A 119 -11.99 12.36 -3.19
CA ARG A 119 -11.35 13.41 -4.00
C ARG A 119 -9.85 13.42 -3.84
N ARG A 120 -9.32 13.31 -2.61
CA ARG A 120 -7.86 13.21 -2.39
C ARG A 120 -7.28 11.98 -3.10
N TYR A 121 -7.97 10.85 -3.02
CA TYR A 121 -7.53 9.61 -3.67
C TYR A 121 -7.58 9.70 -5.21
N THR A 122 -8.64 10.26 -5.77
CA THR A 122 -8.82 10.37 -7.23
C THR A 122 -7.97 11.48 -7.85
N ALA A 123 -7.86 12.64 -7.20
CA ALA A 123 -7.02 13.76 -7.67
C ALA A 123 -5.52 13.40 -7.61
N GLY A 124 -5.08 12.59 -6.64
CA GLY A 124 -3.71 12.10 -6.55
C GLY A 124 -3.32 11.05 -7.60
N ARG A 125 -4.27 10.56 -8.41
CA ARG A 125 -4.03 9.47 -9.39
C ARG A 125 -4.49 9.78 -10.82
N ILE A 126 -5.40 10.75 -11.02
CA ILE A 126 -5.94 11.12 -12.35
C ILE A 126 -5.18 12.31 -12.97
N LEU A 127 -4.54 13.18 -12.17
CA LEU A 127 -3.75 14.32 -12.70
C LEU A 127 -2.25 14.02 -12.90
N SER A 128 -1.82 12.80 -12.58
CA SER A 128 -0.47 12.32 -12.87
C SER A 128 -0.58 11.05 -13.72
N HIS A 129 -1.20 11.19 -14.89
CA HIS A 129 -1.05 10.25 -15.98
C HIS A 129 0.33 10.50 -16.61
N PRO A 130 1.18 9.47 -16.84
CA PRO A 130 2.50 9.64 -17.45
C PRO A 130 2.47 9.69 -18.99
N ASP A 131 1.33 9.98 -19.62
CA ASP A 131 1.19 10.06 -21.08
C ASP A 131 1.17 11.52 -21.56
N ASP A 132 2.19 12.29 -21.19
CA ASP A 132 2.55 13.54 -21.88
C ASP A 132 4.07 13.57 -22.05
N HIS A 133 4.57 12.68 -22.90
CA HIS A 133 5.81 12.89 -23.65
C HIS A 133 5.60 12.36 -25.07
N ASP A 134 4.74 13.05 -25.81
CA ASP A 134 4.88 13.14 -27.26
C ASP A 134 5.91 14.24 -27.59
N HIS A 135 6.83 13.85 -28.49
CA HIS A 135 7.90 14.60 -29.17
C HIS A 135 9.28 14.73 -28.50
#